data_AF-A0A164M4V0-F1
#
_entry.id   AF-A0A164M4V0-F1
#
_cell.length_a   1.000
_cell.length_b   1.000
_cell.length_c   1.000
_cell.angle_alpha   90.00
_cell.angle_beta   90.00
_cell.angle_gamma   90.00
#
_symmetry.space_group_name_H-M   'P 1'
#
loop_
_entity.id
_entity.type
_entity.pdbx_description
1 polymer ?
#
loop_
_entity_poly.entity_id
_entity_poly.type
_entity_poly.pdbx_seq_one_letter_code
_entity_poly.pdbx_strand_id
1 'polypeptide(L)'
;MSDHNCYSIKKTINQLPVPAVGDGWNRTPITIDEHPTSYNVYSRDILSVIKHLFSRPEFKDTIAYGPQEQYADKETTSRLYNEMWTGDWWCRTQARLFPS
;
A
#
# COMPACT_ATOMS: atom_id res chain seq x y z
N MET A 1 14.45 -16.56 -0.30
CA MET A 1 13.48 -15.48 0.01
C MET A 1 12.09 -16.07 -0.22
N SER A 2 11.24 -16.07 0.80
CA SER A 2 10.19 -17.07 0.99
C SER A 2 8.92 -16.82 0.15
N ASP A 3 8.68 -17.68 -0.83
CA ASP A 3 7.43 -17.77 -1.61
C ASP A 3 6.19 -18.15 -0.76
N HIS A 4 6.35 -18.41 0.54
CA HIS A 4 5.23 -18.77 1.42
C HIS A 4 4.29 -17.61 1.77
N ASN A 5 4.77 -16.35 1.73
CA ASN A 5 3.92 -15.22 2.12
C ASN A 5 2.92 -14.82 1.01
N CYS A 6 3.36 -14.78 -0.24
CA CYS A 6 2.50 -14.36 -1.34
C CYS A 6 1.37 -15.37 -1.62
N TYR A 7 1.65 -16.67 -1.44
CA TYR A 7 0.64 -17.72 -1.62
C TYR A 7 -0.44 -17.70 -0.54
N SER A 8 -0.06 -17.54 0.73
CA SER A 8 -1.03 -17.45 1.83
C SER A 8 -1.92 -16.21 1.71
N ILE A 9 -1.33 -15.06 1.35
CA ILE A 9 -2.09 -13.83 1.08
C ILE A 9 -3.09 -14.03 -0.06
N LYS A 10 -2.65 -14.60 -1.20
CA LYS A 10 -3.55 -14.88 -2.33
C LYS A 10 -4.70 -15.82 -1.93
N LYS A 11 -4.40 -16.84 -1.12
CA LYS A 11 -5.41 -17.77 -0.61
C LYS A 11 -6.42 -17.06 0.29
N THR A 12 -5.97 -16.18 1.19
CA THR A 12 -6.86 -15.37 2.02
C THR A 12 -7.72 -14.42 1.18
N ILE A 13 -7.14 -13.74 0.19
CA ILE A 13 -7.87 -12.84 -0.71
C ILE A 13 -9.01 -13.57 -1.42
N ASN A 14 -8.75 -14.79 -1.92
CA ASN A 14 -9.78 -15.60 -2.59
C ASN A 14 -10.91 -16.08 -1.67
N GLN A 15 -10.69 -16.06 -0.35
CA GLN A 15 -11.71 -16.42 0.66
C GLN A 15 -12.53 -15.22 1.13
N LEU A 16 -12.10 -13.99 0.83
CA LEU A 16 -12.85 -12.80 1.18
C LEU A 16 -14.16 -12.77 0.40
N PRO A 17 -15.26 -12.26 1.00
CA PRO A 17 -16.49 -12.04 0.26
C PRO A 17 -16.19 -11.12 -0.93
N VAL A 18 -16.79 -11.44 -2.09
CA VAL A 18 -16.71 -10.55 -3.25
C VAL A 18 -17.20 -9.18 -2.80
N PRO A 19 -16.40 -8.10 -2.99
CA PRO A 19 -16.80 -6.79 -2.52
C PRO A 19 -18.18 -6.44 -3.05
N ALA A 20 -19.11 -6.10 -2.15
CA ALA A 20 -20.44 -5.69 -2.55
C ALA A 20 -20.33 -4.45 -3.43
N VAL A 21 -20.73 -4.57 -4.70
CA VAL A 21 -20.77 -3.44 -5.63
C VAL A 21 -21.78 -2.44 -5.07
N GLY A 22 -21.32 -1.25 -4.70
CA GLY A 22 -22.12 -0.23 -4.01
C GLY A 22 -21.60 0.19 -2.63
N ASP A 23 -20.73 -0.59 -1.99
CA ASP A 23 -20.08 -0.22 -0.71
C ASP A 23 -18.72 0.48 -0.93
N GLY A 24 -18.67 1.42 -1.88
CA GLY A 24 -17.46 2.14 -2.27
C GLY A 24 -16.43 1.31 -3.07
N TRP A 25 -16.84 0.14 -3.59
CA TRP A 25 -16.07 -0.65 -4.54
C TRP A 25 -16.62 -0.50 -5.97
N ASN A 26 -15.72 -0.19 -6.90
CA ASN A 26 -15.95 -0.19 -8.33
C ASN A 26 -15.54 -1.55 -8.90
N ARG A 27 -16.34 -2.08 -9.81
CA ARG A 27 -16.03 -3.32 -10.56
C ARG A 27 -15.93 -2.99 -12.04
N THR A 28 -14.75 -3.17 -12.61
CA THR A 28 -14.50 -2.96 -14.03
C THR A 28 -14.14 -4.31 -14.67
N PRO A 29 -14.99 -4.86 -15.56
CA PRO A 29 -14.59 -6.02 -16.35
C PRO A 29 -13.50 -5.60 -17.33
N ILE A 30 -12.44 -6.39 -17.42
CA ILE A 30 -11.37 -6.23 -18.40
C ILE A 30 -11.22 -7.51 -19.20
N THR A 31 -10.78 -7.36 -20.44
CA THR A 31 -10.28 -8.45 -21.28
C THR A 31 -8.80 -8.22 -21.46
N ILE A 32 -8.01 -9.27 -21.32
CA ILE A 32 -6.58 -9.23 -21.59
C ILE A 32 -6.40 -9.79 -22.99
N ASP A 33 -5.70 -9.06 -23.85
CA ASP A 33 -5.39 -9.54 -25.20
C ASP A 33 -4.75 -10.93 -25.12
N GLU A 34 -5.12 -11.81 -26.06
CA GLU A 34 -4.70 -13.22 -26.09
C GLU A 34 -5.31 -14.13 -25.00
N HIS A 35 -6.16 -13.61 -24.10
CA HIS A 35 -6.87 -14.43 -23.11
C HIS A 35 -8.41 -14.34 -23.28
N PRO A 36 -9.12 -15.45 -23.57
CA PRO A 36 -10.55 -15.43 -23.87
C PRO A 36 -11.44 -15.18 -22.63
N THR A 37 -10.87 -15.28 -21.43
CA THR A 37 -11.60 -15.09 -20.17
C THR A 37 -11.60 -13.62 -19.76
N SER A 38 -12.79 -13.08 -19.49
CA SER A 38 -12.93 -11.75 -18.87
C SER A 38 -12.62 -11.82 -17.37
N TYR A 39 -11.90 -10.81 -16.89
CA TYR A 39 -11.53 -10.64 -15.49
C TYR A 39 -12.23 -9.43 -14.88
N ASN A 40 -12.50 -9.46 -13.57
CA ASN A 40 -13.02 -8.29 -12.86
C ASN A 40 -11.90 -7.61 -12.08
N VAL A 41 -11.65 -6.34 -12.37
CA VAL A 41 -10.80 -5.47 -11.54
C VAL A 41 -11.70 -4.77 -10.53
N TYR A 42 -11.32 -4.88 -9.26
CA TYR A 42 -11.98 -4.17 -8.17
C TYR A 42 -11.11 -3.00 -7.71
N SER A 43 -11.67 -1.80 -7.65
CA SER A 43 -10.97 -0.60 -7.18
C SER A 43 -11.85 0.21 -6.22
N ARG A 44 -11.23 1.11 -5.44
CA ARG A 44 -11.92 2.06 -4.56
C ARG A 44 -11.31 3.44 -4.73
N ASP A 45 -12.04 4.47 -4.28
CA ASP A 45 -11.45 5.79 -4.10
C ASP A 45 -10.36 5.72 -3.02
N ILE A 46 -9.11 5.94 -3.44
CA ILE A 46 -7.95 5.89 -2.55
C ILE A 46 -8.05 6.89 -1.40
N LEU A 47 -8.66 8.06 -1.61
CA LEU A 47 -8.82 9.06 -0.56
C LEU A 47 -9.80 8.58 0.52
N SER A 48 -10.90 7.93 0.12
CA SER A 48 -11.83 7.30 1.07
C SER A 48 -11.16 6.23 1.93
N VAL A 49 -10.29 5.41 1.33
CA VAL A 49 -9.55 4.34 2.01
C VAL A 49 -8.55 4.94 3.01
N ILE A 50 -7.77 5.93 2.58
CA ILE A 50 -6.82 6.62 3.47
C ILE A 50 -7.55 7.23 4.66
N LYS A 51 -8.64 7.98 4.42
CA LYS A 51 -9.43 8.58 5.52
C LYS A 51 -9.96 7.53 6.49
N HIS A 52 -10.44 6.40 6.00
CA HIS A 52 -10.93 5.31 6.83
C HIS A 52 -9.82 4.66 7.66
N LEU A 53 -8.62 4.49 7.11
CA LEU A 53 -7.48 3.95 7.85
C LEU A 53 -7.04 4.91 8.95
N PHE A 54 -6.93 6.20 8.64
CA PHE A 54 -6.50 7.22 9.58
C PHE A 54 -7.55 7.55 10.66
N SER A 55 -8.84 7.28 10.41
CA SER A 55 -9.90 7.50 11.41
C SER A 55 -9.96 6.40 12.48
N ARG A 56 -9.26 5.28 12.29
CA ARG A 56 -9.31 4.13 13.19
C ARG A 56 -8.13 4.16 14.18
N PRO A 57 -8.39 4.32 15.49
CA PRO A 57 -7.34 4.35 16.51
C PRO A 57 -6.49 3.07 16.58
N GLU A 58 -7.05 1.94 16.13
CA GLU A 58 -6.37 0.64 16.04
C GLU A 58 -5.07 0.70 15.22
N PHE A 59 -4.98 1.60 14.24
CA PHE A 59 -3.82 1.73 13.37
C PHE A 59 -2.86 2.85 13.77
N LYS A 60 -3.13 3.57 14.86
CA LYS A 60 -2.37 4.77 15.22
C LYS A 60 -0.86 4.51 15.32
N ASP A 61 -0.48 3.33 15.83
CA ASP A 61 0.90 2.93 16.10
C ASP A 61 1.58 2.25 14.90
N THR A 62 0.82 1.99 13.82
CA THR A 62 1.30 1.34 12.60
C THR A 62 1.46 2.28 11.41
N ILE A 63 1.06 3.55 11.57
CA ILE A 63 1.11 4.56 10.49
C ILE A 63 2.35 5.43 10.66
N ALA A 64 3.15 5.55 9.59
CA ALA A 64 4.20 6.55 9.49
C ALA A 64 3.61 7.88 8.98
N TYR A 65 3.80 8.96 9.75
CA TYR A 65 3.29 10.29 9.42
C TYR A 65 4.31 11.19 8.72
N GLY A 66 5.56 10.72 8.60
CA GLY A 66 6.64 11.49 8.01
C GLY A 66 7.80 10.59 7.58
N PRO A 67 8.76 11.17 6.83
CA PRO A 67 9.92 10.45 6.37
C PRO A 67 10.81 10.08 7.56
N GLN A 68 11.43 8.91 7.50
CA GLN A 68 12.38 8.46 8.50
C GLN A 68 13.59 7.83 7.84
N GLU A 69 14.74 8.42 8.11
CA GLU A 69 16.04 7.91 7.72
C GLU A 69 16.41 6.70 8.59
N GLN A 70 16.69 5.55 7.97
CA GLN A 70 17.08 4.32 8.69
C GLN A 70 18.43 3.82 8.19
N TYR A 71 19.31 3.45 9.13
CA TYR A 71 20.66 2.99 8.83
C TYR A 71 20.96 1.68 9.54
N ALA A 72 21.77 0.83 8.91
CA ALA A 72 22.22 -0.44 9.49
C ALA A 72 23.35 -0.26 10.51
N ASP A 73 23.99 0.92 10.50
CA ASP A 73 25.13 1.27 11.32
C ASP A 73 24.92 2.62 12.03
N LYS A 74 25.75 2.89 13.05
CA LYS A 74 25.67 4.15 13.81
C LYS A 74 26.34 5.31 13.08
N GLU A 75 27.24 5.00 12.17
CA GLU A 75 28.03 5.91 11.37
C GLU A 75 27.21 6.53 10.21
N THR A 76 25.97 6.07 10.01
CA THR A 76 25.04 6.48 8.94
C THR A 76 25.58 6.23 7.52
N THR A 77 26.38 5.18 7.34
CA THR A 77 27.02 4.85 6.05
C THR A 77 26.22 3.88 5.20
N SER A 78 25.45 3.00 5.82
CA SER A 78 24.67 1.96 5.15
C SER A 78 23.17 2.21 5.33
N ARG A 79 22.53 2.65 4.25
CA ARG A 79 21.12 3.06 4.24
C ARG A 79 20.17 1.88 4.09
N LEU A 80 19.06 1.89 4.84
CA LEU A 80 17.99 0.90 4.77
C LEU A 80 16.75 1.48 4.07
N TYR A 81 16.24 0.76 3.07
CA TYR A 81 15.06 1.12 2.28
C TYR A 81 14.03 -0.01 2.33
N ASN A 82 13.43 -0.22 3.49
CA ASN A 82 12.49 -1.33 3.70
C ASN A 82 11.04 -0.92 3.45
N GLU A 83 10.75 0.38 3.58
CA GLU A 83 9.40 0.92 3.60
C GLU A 83 9.33 2.24 2.83
N MET A 84 8.14 2.62 2.33
CA MET A 84 7.98 3.84 1.52
C MET A 84 8.46 5.11 2.23
N TRP A 85 8.24 5.23 3.55
CA TRP A 85 8.65 6.40 4.34
C TRP A 85 10.16 6.44 4.66
N THR A 86 10.90 5.37 4.35
CA THR A 86 12.38 5.33 4.46
C THR A 86 13.09 5.75 3.17
N GLY A 87 12.33 5.90 2.08
CA GLY A 87 12.84 6.29 0.78
C GLY A 87 13.20 7.77 0.68
N ASP A 88 14.30 8.05 -0.02
CA ASP A 88 14.76 9.40 -0.36
C ASP A 88 13.67 10.27 -0.99
N TRP A 89 12.82 9.66 -1.81
CA TRP A 89 11.73 10.35 -2.49
C TRP A 89 10.78 11.04 -1.50
N TRP A 90 10.46 10.40 -0.36
CA TRP A 90 9.56 11.00 0.63
C TRP A 90 10.27 12.15 1.36
N CYS A 91 11.52 11.96 1.78
CA CYS A 91 12.34 13.03 2.38
C CYS A 91 12.37 14.28 1.49
N ARG A 92 12.69 14.10 0.21
CA ARG A 92 12.76 15.18 -0.78
C ARG A 92 11.40 15.84 -1.02
N THR A 93 10.32 15.05 -1.04
CA THR A 93 8.97 15.57 -1.20
C THR A 93 8.54 16.43 -0.02
N GLN A 94 8.83 16.01 1.21
CA GLN A 94 8.54 16.80 2.40
C GLN A 94 9.33 18.10 2.46
N ALA A 95 10.64 18.07 2.19
CA ALA A 95 11.46 19.27 2.14
C ALA A 95 10.97 20.28 1.08
N ARG A 96 10.41 19.79 -0.03
CA ARG A 96 9.81 20.65 -1.07
C ARG A 96 8.47 21.25 -0.65
N LEU A 97 7.63 20.50 0.05
CA LEU A 97 6.29 20.96 0.47
C LEU A 97 6.33 21.84 1.71
N PHE A 98 7.33 21.63 2.57
CA PHE A 98 7.55 22.36 3.82
C PHE A 98 9.01 22.83 3.89
N PRO A 99 9.40 23.82 3.07
CA PRO A 99 10.72 24.42 3.16
C PRO A 99 10.87 25.15 4.50
N SER A 100 12.05 25.02 5.11
CA SER A 100 12.42 25.62 6.39
C SER A 100 12.47 27.14 6.36
#